data_AF-A0A1E4TLL9-F1
#
_entry.id   AF-A0A1E4TLL9-F1
#
_cell.length_a   1.000
_cell.length_b   1.000
_cell.length_c   1.000
_cell.angle_alpha   90.00
_cell.angle_beta   90.00
_cell.angle_gamma   90.00
#
_symmetry.space_group_name_H-M   'P 1'
#
loop_
_entity.id
_entity.type
_entity.pdbx_description
1 polymer ?
#
loop_
_entity_poly.entity_id
_entity_poly.type
_entity_poly.pdbx_seq_one_letter_code
_entity_poly.pdbx_strand_id
1 'polypeptide(L)'
;EHFQSIVESAKYAMANGVDPLLVSAGSSGSYFIRNMDKQIVAIFKPKDEEPYGPLSPKWAKWIHRNLFPCFFGRSCLIPNSGYTSEAAACILDRRLATNIVPYTAIVELSSPSFYYGFWSHHGCYSHRKLPPKLGSFQLFLHDYQDASTFLRKHPWPEQHYWGNAAATASTPPQPARPANSNDPWTHTMQDSEISSNDHMLNLLQPSTAVSTPPTNFFWTADLQFQFRQELSKLVILDYIMRNTDRGLDNWMINISWDTSDTADLANTSVPRGPRPKLKIGAIDSGLSFPWKHPDEWRTFPFGWLFLPIALIGQPFSPDIREHFLRILCSREWWSQTVKELRDCFAIDPDFKERMWLRQLAVIKGQAFNVVATLKDPQQGPLELARRQRVLVWDDIMDIPVAIP
;
A
#
# COMPACT_ATOMS: atom_id res chain seq x y z
N GLU A 1 -9.95 9.58 18.15
CA GLU A 1 -10.42 8.82 19.34
C GLU A 1 -10.31 7.32 19.16
N HIS A 2 -10.96 6.71 18.15
CA HIS A 2 -10.91 5.26 17.91
C HIS A 2 -9.47 4.68 17.81
N PHE A 3 -8.60 5.29 16.99
CA PHE A 3 -7.20 4.86 16.86
C PHE A 3 -6.46 4.82 18.21
N GLN A 4 -6.59 5.88 19.00
CA GLN A 4 -5.95 5.96 20.31
C GLN A 4 -6.46 4.86 21.25
N SER A 5 -7.76 4.56 21.22
CA SER A 5 -8.35 3.46 21.99
C SER A 5 -7.74 2.11 21.62
N ILE A 6 -7.45 1.86 20.33
CA ILE A 6 -6.80 0.63 19.88
C ILE A 6 -5.35 0.58 20.38
N VAL A 7 -4.61 1.68 20.28
CA VAL A 7 -3.22 1.77 20.77
C VAL A 7 -3.15 1.51 22.28
N GLU A 8 -4.04 2.13 23.06
CA GLU A 8 -4.08 1.91 24.52
C GLU A 8 -4.54 0.49 24.88
N SER A 9 -5.52 -0.07 24.15
CA SER A 9 -5.91 -1.48 24.31
C SER A 9 -4.76 -2.44 24.03
N ALA A 10 -3.96 -2.18 22.99
CA ALA A 10 -2.78 -2.97 22.67
C ALA A 10 -1.71 -2.87 23.77
N LYS A 11 -1.43 -1.67 24.28
CA LYS A 11 -0.50 -1.47 25.41
C LYS A 11 -0.97 -2.22 26.66
N TYR A 12 -2.26 -2.16 26.96
CA TYR A 12 -2.86 -2.90 28.06
C TYR A 12 -2.70 -4.42 27.87
N ALA A 13 -2.91 -4.93 26.64
CA ALA A 13 -2.73 -6.34 26.31
C ALA A 13 -1.28 -6.81 26.52
N MET A 14 -0.31 -6.04 26.03
CA MET A 14 1.13 -6.32 26.23
C MET A 14 1.53 -6.31 27.71
N ALA A 15 1.00 -5.36 28.50
CA ALA A 15 1.24 -5.31 29.93
C ALA A 15 0.67 -6.53 30.69
N ASN A 16 -0.31 -7.22 30.12
CA ASN A 16 -0.95 -8.41 30.68
C ASN A 16 -0.49 -9.72 29.99
N GLY A 17 0.68 -9.71 29.34
CA GLY A 17 1.32 -10.90 28.78
C GLY A 17 0.77 -11.35 27.42
N VAL A 18 -0.02 -10.51 26.73
CA VAL A 18 -0.39 -10.72 25.33
C VAL A 18 0.61 -10.00 24.44
N ASP A 19 1.73 -10.65 24.18
CA ASP A 19 2.80 -10.05 23.38
C ASP A 19 2.47 -9.99 21.86
N PRO A 20 3.09 -9.08 21.10
CA PRO A 20 3.02 -9.09 19.64
C PRO A 20 3.63 -10.37 19.04
N LEU A 21 3.12 -10.76 17.88
CA LEU A 21 3.64 -11.90 17.11
C LEU A 21 4.46 -11.39 15.92
N LEU A 22 5.69 -11.90 15.75
CA LEU A 22 6.51 -11.59 14.59
C LEU A 22 5.84 -12.12 13.32
N VAL A 23 5.74 -11.27 12.30
CA VAL A 23 5.27 -11.65 10.97
C VAL A 23 6.40 -12.45 10.29
N SER A 24 6.18 -13.74 10.06
CA SER A 24 7.19 -14.63 9.47
C SER A 24 7.42 -14.39 7.98
N ALA A 25 6.43 -13.80 7.29
CA ALA A 25 6.54 -13.39 5.88
C ALA A 25 7.14 -11.98 5.77
N GLY A 26 8.27 -11.85 5.06
CA GLY A 26 8.93 -10.57 4.79
C GLY A 26 10.42 -10.52 5.16
N SER A 27 11.04 -9.36 4.92
CA SER A 27 12.49 -9.17 5.13
C SER A 27 12.86 -8.20 6.28
N SER A 28 11.85 -7.71 7.02
CA SER A 28 11.94 -6.71 8.10
C SER A 28 11.27 -7.20 9.41
N GLY A 29 11.61 -6.58 10.55
CA GLY A 29 10.86 -6.77 11.79
C GLY A 29 9.48 -6.12 11.70
N SER A 30 8.44 -6.92 11.46
CA SER A 30 7.03 -6.50 11.44
C SER A 30 6.27 -7.35 12.44
N TYR A 31 5.35 -6.78 13.20
CA TYR A 31 4.66 -7.48 14.29
C TYR A 31 3.14 -7.33 14.20
N PHE A 32 2.41 -8.43 14.32
CA PHE A 32 0.99 -8.41 14.61
C PHE A 32 0.76 -8.02 16.06
N ILE A 33 0.12 -6.87 16.25
CA ILE A 33 -0.31 -6.37 17.54
C ILE A 33 -1.69 -6.94 17.86
N ARG A 34 -1.88 -7.35 19.12
CA ARG A 34 -3.10 -8.03 19.57
C ARG A 34 -3.77 -7.30 20.74
N ASN A 35 -5.09 -7.43 20.85
CA ASN A 35 -5.87 -7.00 22.02
C ASN A 35 -5.89 -8.09 23.11
N MET A 36 -6.62 -7.86 24.21
CA MET A 36 -6.76 -8.84 25.31
C MET A 36 -7.39 -10.17 24.86
N ASP A 37 -8.25 -10.13 23.86
CA ASP A 37 -8.90 -11.31 23.26
C ASP A 37 -7.98 -12.05 22.27
N LYS A 38 -6.71 -11.62 22.18
CA LYS A 38 -5.68 -12.14 21.26
C LYS A 38 -6.01 -11.96 19.78
N GLN A 39 -7.00 -11.13 19.45
CA GLN A 39 -7.31 -10.74 18.08
C GLN A 39 -6.29 -9.74 17.58
N ILE A 40 -5.88 -9.87 16.31
CA ILE A 40 -4.97 -8.92 15.67
C ILE A 40 -5.71 -7.62 15.41
N VAL A 41 -5.15 -6.50 15.86
CA VAL A 41 -5.76 -5.17 15.73
C VAL A 41 -4.91 -4.19 14.91
N ALA A 42 -3.60 -4.47 14.80
CA ALA A 42 -2.68 -3.62 14.07
C ALA A 42 -1.41 -4.37 13.64
N ILE A 43 -0.66 -3.75 12.74
CA ILE A 43 0.70 -4.11 12.38
C ILE A 43 1.63 -3.00 12.89
N PHE A 44 2.67 -3.40 13.60
CA PHE A 44 3.71 -2.50 14.08
C PHE A 44 5.06 -2.79 13.41
N LYS A 45 5.73 -1.75 12.90
CA LYS A 45 7.06 -1.84 12.29
C LYS A 45 8.01 -0.88 13.02
N PRO A 46 8.85 -1.36 13.95
CA PRO A 46 9.79 -0.52 14.67
C PRO A 46 10.92 -0.02 13.77
N LYS A 47 11.30 1.26 13.92
CA LYS A 47 12.36 1.94 13.15
C LYS A 47 13.67 1.15 13.18
N ASP A 48 14.06 0.66 14.35
CA ASP A 48 15.40 0.08 14.56
C ASP A 48 15.58 -1.35 13.99
N GLU A 49 14.50 -2.01 13.56
CA GLU A 49 14.51 -3.36 12.99
C GLU A 49 14.23 -3.39 11.48
N GLU A 50 14.14 -2.22 10.84
CA GLU A 50 14.05 -2.11 9.39
C GLU A 50 15.29 -2.74 8.69
N PRO A 51 15.23 -3.08 7.39
CA PRO A 51 16.34 -3.67 6.62
C PRO A 51 17.71 -2.96 6.73
N TYR A 52 17.72 -1.68 7.11
CA TYR A 52 18.92 -0.86 7.30
C TYR A 52 19.08 -0.32 8.73
N GLY A 53 18.17 -0.70 9.63
CA GLY A 53 18.21 -0.34 11.04
C GLY A 53 19.38 -1.02 11.78
N PRO A 54 19.80 -0.47 12.93
CA PRO A 54 20.92 -0.99 13.71
C PRO A 54 20.70 -2.43 14.21
N LEU A 55 19.45 -2.88 14.32
CA LEU A 55 19.08 -4.20 14.84
C LEU A 55 18.42 -5.09 13.77
N SER A 56 18.69 -4.83 12.48
CA SER A 56 18.13 -5.64 11.40
C SER A 56 18.51 -7.13 11.59
N PRO A 57 17.54 -8.07 11.68
CA PRO A 57 17.79 -9.46 12.08
C PRO A 57 18.55 -10.32 11.05
N LYS A 58 18.91 -9.78 9.87
CA LYS A 58 19.63 -10.51 8.81
C LYS A 58 20.97 -9.82 8.48
N TRP A 59 22.07 -10.33 9.06
CA TRP A 59 23.47 -9.83 8.98
C TRP A 59 24.00 -9.54 7.56
N ALA A 60 23.47 -10.20 6.52
CA ALA A 60 23.90 -10.06 5.12
C ALA A 60 23.79 -8.63 4.55
N LYS A 61 22.87 -7.80 5.05
CA LYS A 61 22.66 -6.42 4.54
C LYS A 61 23.72 -5.41 5.03
N TRP A 62 24.42 -5.69 6.13
CA TRP A 62 25.56 -4.88 6.59
C TRP A 62 26.76 -4.99 5.66
N ILE A 63 27.05 -6.20 5.16
CA ILE A 63 28.10 -6.45 4.14
C ILE A 63 27.77 -5.71 2.85
N HIS A 64 26.52 -5.74 2.39
CA HIS A 64 26.09 -5.01 1.17
C HIS A 64 26.30 -3.50 1.29
N ARG A 65 26.02 -2.91 2.46
CA ARG A 65 26.16 -1.46 2.71
C ARG A 65 27.62 -1.00 2.72
N ASN A 66 28.53 -1.82 3.25
CA ASN A 66 29.92 -1.41 3.45
C ASN A 66 30.86 -1.81 2.31
N LEU A 67 30.51 -2.78 1.46
CA LEU A 67 31.35 -3.24 0.35
C LEU A 67 30.84 -2.82 -1.05
N PHE A 68 29.54 -2.55 -1.24
CA PHE A 68 28.96 -2.25 -2.56
C PHE A 68 27.76 -1.25 -2.53
N PRO A 69 27.95 0.01 -2.12
CA PRO A 69 26.86 0.98 -1.90
C PRO A 69 26.10 1.39 -3.17
N CYS A 70 26.67 1.20 -4.36
CA CYS A 70 26.06 1.50 -5.66
C CYS A 70 25.33 0.30 -6.29
N PHE A 71 25.44 -0.92 -5.75
CA PHE A 71 24.84 -2.13 -6.33
C PHE A 71 23.68 -2.72 -5.51
N PHE A 72 23.49 -2.29 -4.26
CA PHE A 72 22.48 -2.88 -3.37
C PHE A 72 21.64 -1.80 -2.65
N GLY A 73 20.31 -1.95 -2.70
CA GLY A 73 19.34 -1.03 -2.09
C GLY A 73 18.64 -0.07 -3.06
N ARG A 74 17.72 0.74 -2.51
CA ARG A 74 16.96 1.79 -3.21
C ARG A 74 17.62 3.14 -2.93
N SER A 75 18.66 3.50 -3.69
CA SER A 75 19.49 4.71 -3.48
C SER A 75 18.72 6.04 -3.53
N CYS A 76 17.53 6.03 -4.14
CA CYS A 76 16.62 7.17 -4.19
C CYS A 76 15.81 7.38 -2.89
N LEU A 77 15.84 6.44 -1.95
CA LEU A 77 15.17 6.55 -0.65
C LEU A 77 16.15 7.01 0.43
N ILE A 78 15.62 7.71 1.43
CA ILE A 78 16.36 8.00 2.66
C ILE A 78 16.41 6.69 3.48
N PRO A 79 17.58 6.25 3.98
CA PRO A 79 17.66 5.05 4.81
C PRO A 79 16.91 5.21 6.13
N ASN A 80 16.34 4.11 6.64
CA ASN A 80 15.77 4.02 7.98
C ASN A 80 14.60 4.99 8.28
N SER A 81 13.89 5.43 7.23
CA SER A 81 12.73 6.32 7.31
C SER A 81 11.42 5.62 6.90
N GLY A 82 11.39 4.29 6.87
CA GLY A 82 10.24 3.53 6.37
C GLY A 82 8.98 3.79 7.20
N TYR A 83 9.10 3.76 8.53
CA TYR A 83 7.99 4.03 9.43
C TYR A 83 7.37 5.43 9.26
N THR A 84 8.17 6.47 8.99
CA THR A 84 7.64 7.80 8.64
C THR A 84 6.95 7.80 7.29
N SER A 85 7.45 7.02 6.33
CA SER A 85 6.84 6.89 4.99
C SER A 85 5.47 6.19 5.06
N GLU A 86 5.32 5.19 5.93
CA GLU A 86 4.03 4.54 6.21
C GLU A 86 3.00 5.53 6.78
N ALA A 87 3.39 6.34 7.77
CA ALA A 87 2.52 7.37 8.35
C ALA A 87 2.21 8.48 7.35
N ALA A 88 3.20 8.94 6.60
CA ALA A 88 3.04 9.96 5.55
C ALA A 88 2.12 9.49 4.41
N ALA A 89 2.12 8.21 4.06
CA ALA A 89 1.19 7.64 3.09
C ALA A 89 -0.26 7.73 3.59
N CYS A 90 -0.50 7.47 4.88
CA CYS A 90 -1.83 7.68 5.49
C CYS A 90 -2.24 9.16 5.50
N ILE A 91 -1.32 10.08 5.83
CA ILE A 91 -1.59 11.52 5.77
C ILE A 91 -1.99 11.92 4.35
N LEU A 92 -1.19 11.55 3.35
CA LEU A 92 -1.46 11.88 1.95
C LEU A 92 -2.81 11.29 1.50
N ASP A 93 -3.10 10.05 1.85
CA ASP A 93 -4.39 9.39 1.56
C ASP A 93 -5.59 10.14 2.14
N ARG A 94 -5.50 10.61 3.40
CA ARG A 94 -6.56 11.42 4.02
C ARG A 94 -6.69 12.79 3.35
N ARG A 95 -5.57 13.45 3.05
CA ARG A 95 -5.54 14.74 2.35
C ARG A 95 -6.13 14.62 0.94
N LEU A 96 -5.89 13.52 0.23
CA LEU A 96 -6.48 13.24 -1.09
C LEU A 96 -7.92 12.71 -1.01
N ALA A 97 -8.42 12.43 0.20
CA ALA A 97 -9.71 11.81 0.46
C ALA A 97 -9.93 10.50 -0.33
N THR A 98 -8.86 9.73 -0.55
CA THR A 98 -8.91 8.40 -1.19
C THR A 98 -9.49 7.36 -0.23
N ASN A 99 -9.09 7.45 1.03
CA ASN A 99 -9.52 6.60 2.12
C ASN A 99 -9.24 5.09 1.91
N ILE A 100 -8.10 4.76 1.29
CA ILE A 100 -7.68 3.39 0.98
C ILE A 100 -6.50 2.90 1.84
N VAL A 101 -5.70 3.81 2.42
CA VAL A 101 -4.65 3.43 3.38
C VAL A 101 -5.29 3.21 4.75
N PRO A 102 -5.08 2.06 5.42
CA PRO A 102 -5.54 1.88 6.80
C PRO A 102 -4.89 2.92 7.70
N TYR A 103 -5.64 3.42 8.69
CA TYR A 103 -5.12 4.50 9.52
C TYR A 103 -3.78 4.11 10.14
N THR A 104 -2.76 4.92 9.87
CA THR A 104 -1.37 4.65 10.26
C THR A 104 -0.79 5.89 10.92
N ALA A 105 -0.21 5.72 12.10
CA ALA A 105 0.51 6.78 12.79
C ALA A 105 1.79 6.25 13.44
N ILE A 106 2.65 7.16 13.87
CA ILE A 106 3.87 6.83 14.61
C ILE A 106 3.51 6.67 16.07
N VAL A 107 3.93 5.56 16.68
CA VAL A 107 3.70 5.27 18.09
C VAL A 107 4.97 4.70 18.72
N GLU A 108 4.97 4.69 20.05
CA GLU A 108 6.00 4.06 20.87
C GLU A 108 5.43 2.84 21.58
N LEU A 109 6.03 1.67 21.36
CA LEU A 109 5.65 0.42 22.01
C LEU A 109 6.87 -0.29 22.62
N SER A 110 6.66 -1.00 23.72
CA SER A 110 7.66 -1.87 24.33
C SER A 110 7.06 -3.26 24.55
N SER A 111 7.68 -4.29 24.01
CA SER A 111 7.37 -5.69 24.31
C SER A 111 8.64 -6.54 24.33
N PRO A 112 8.72 -7.58 25.17
CA PRO A 112 9.77 -8.60 25.12
C PRO A 112 9.93 -9.29 23.76
N SER A 113 8.89 -9.32 22.91
CA SER A 113 8.96 -9.92 21.57
C SER A 113 9.77 -9.12 20.55
N PHE A 114 10.06 -7.84 20.83
CA PHE A 114 10.88 -7.01 19.95
C PHE A 114 12.37 -7.33 20.08
N TYR A 115 13.15 -7.08 19.04
CA TYR A 115 14.60 -7.31 19.08
C TYR A 115 15.32 -6.18 19.81
N TYR A 116 15.95 -6.43 20.96
CA TYR A 116 16.80 -5.45 21.63
C TYR A 116 18.27 -5.82 21.54
N GLY A 117 19.15 -4.81 21.51
CA GLY A 117 20.60 -5.05 21.55
C GLY A 117 21.01 -5.76 22.84
N PHE A 118 22.08 -6.56 22.78
CA PHE A 118 22.58 -7.43 23.87
C PHE A 118 22.62 -6.75 25.25
N TRP A 119 23.14 -5.52 25.32
CA TRP A 119 23.26 -4.74 26.57
C TRP A 119 21.92 -4.28 27.16
N SER A 120 20.87 -4.20 26.34
CA SER A 120 19.52 -3.78 26.77
C SER A 120 18.86 -4.86 27.63
N HIS A 121 19.11 -6.14 27.34
CA HIS A 121 18.59 -7.24 28.17
C HIS A 121 19.39 -7.43 29.47
N HIS A 122 20.69 -7.15 29.46
CA HIS A 122 21.55 -7.27 30.66
C HIS A 122 21.23 -6.21 31.73
N GLY A 123 20.73 -5.03 31.33
CA GLY A 123 20.22 -4.02 32.25
C GLY A 123 18.80 -4.29 32.79
N CYS A 124 18.06 -5.24 32.21
CA CYS A 124 16.66 -5.54 32.54
C CYS A 124 16.46 -6.72 33.49
N TYR A 125 17.52 -7.44 33.88
CA TYR A 125 17.47 -8.42 34.97
C TYR A 125 17.14 -7.79 36.34
N SER A 126 17.11 -6.45 36.44
CA SER A 126 16.68 -5.69 37.59
C SER A 126 15.42 -4.89 37.25
N HIS A 127 14.21 -5.46 37.44
CA HIS A 127 12.89 -4.79 37.55
C HIS A 127 12.56 -3.56 36.64
N ARG A 128 13.30 -3.29 35.56
CA ARG A 128 13.17 -2.10 34.71
C ARG A 128 12.44 -2.46 33.42
N LYS A 129 11.43 -1.65 33.10
CA LYS A 129 10.66 -1.74 31.85
C LYS A 129 11.59 -1.65 30.63
N LEU A 130 11.33 -2.46 29.60
CA LEU A 130 12.05 -2.41 28.33
C LEU A 130 11.90 -1.01 27.70
N PRO A 131 12.94 -0.49 27.03
CA PRO A 131 12.84 0.81 26.38
C PRO A 131 11.78 0.78 25.27
N PRO A 132 10.94 1.82 25.13
CA PRO A 132 10.00 1.89 24.04
C PRO A 132 10.73 2.03 22.70
N LYS A 133 10.15 1.43 21.67
CA LYS A 133 10.60 1.53 20.29
C LYS A 133 9.61 2.40 19.51
N LEU A 134 10.15 3.36 18.77
CA LEU A 134 9.40 4.18 17.83
C LEU A 134 9.15 3.36 16.55
N GLY A 135 7.93 3.42 16.01
CA GLY A 135 7.58 2.72 14.78
C GLY A 135 6.23 3.11 14.22
N SER A 136 5.92 2.63 13.02
CA SER A 136 4.62 2.84 12.40
C SER A 136 3.64 1.81 12.93
N PHE A 137 2.45 2.27 13.32
CA PHE A 137 1.33 1.44 13.76
C PHE A 137 0.16 1.64 12.82
N GLN A 138 -0.10 0.61 12.03
CA GLN A 138 -1.14 0.59 11.00
C GLN A 138 -2.29 -0.30 11.47
N LEU A 139 -3.52 0.19 11.44
CA LEU A 139 -4.68 -0.62 11.77
C LEU A 139 -4.78 -1.84 10.84
N PHE A 140 -5.14 -2.99 11.42
CA PHE A 140 -5.26 -4.23 10.67
C PHE A 140 -6.54 -4.22 9.81
N LEU A 141 -6.44 -4.73 8.58
CA LEU A 141 -7.55 -4.85 7.66
C LEU A 141 -8.24 -6.21 7.79
N HIS A 142 -9.38 -6.24 8.47
CA HIS A 142 -10.20 -7.46 8.60
C HIS A 142 -10.98 -7.74 7.32
N ASP A 143 -11.08 -9.02 6.94
CA ASP A 143 -11.82 -9.52 5.78
C ASP A 143 -11.27 -9.08 4.41
N TYR A 144 -10.05 -8.55 4.37
CA TYR A 144 -9.35 -8.25 3.12
C TYR A 144 -8.56 -9.47 2.63
N GLN A 145 -8.46 -9.63 1.31
CA GLN A 145 -7.59 -10.62 0.66
C GLN A 145 -6.54 -9.92 -0.19
N ASP A 146 -5.32 -10.44 -0.25
CA ASP A 146 -4.26 -9.91 -1.12
C ASP A 146 -4.76 -9.82 -2.57
N ALA A 147 -4.46 -8.71 -3.25
CA ALA A 147 -4.99 -8.48 -4.59
C ALA A 147 -4.54 -9.54 -5.60
N SER A 148 -3.29 -10.02 -5.49
CA SER A 148 -2.79 -11.16 -6.28
C SER A 148 -3.66 -12.41 -6.09
N THR A 149 -3.97 -12.76 -4.83
CA THR A 149 -4.80 -13.91 -4.50
C THR A 149 -6.24 -13.73 -4.98
N PHE A 150 -6.81 -12.54 -4.76
CA PHE A 150 -8.18 -12.22 -5.16
C PHE A 150 -8.34 -12.28 -6.69
N LEU A 151 -7.46 -11.62 -7.45
CA LEU A 151 -7.54 -11.56 -8.92
C LEU A 151 -7.24 -12.91 -9.58
N ARG A 152 -6.44 -13.78 -8.94
CA ARG A 152 -6.26 -15.16 -9.38
C ARG A 152 -7.51 -16.01 -9.18
N LYS A 153 -8.20 -15.86 -8.04
CA LYS A 153 -9.48 -16.55 -7.75
C LYS A 153 -10.63 -16.02 -8.61
N HIS A 154 -10.61 -14.73 -8.92
CA HIS A 154 -11.65 -14.03 -9.66
C HIS A 154 -11.06 -13.20 -10.80
N PRO A 155 -10.61 -13.86 -11.89
CA PRO A 155 -10.01 -13.18 -13.03
C PRO A 155 -10.91 -12.06 -13.56
N TRP A 156 -10.29 -10.95 -13.94
CA TRP A 156 -11.01 -9.86 -14.60
C TRP A 156 -11.62 -10.39 -15.91
N PRO A 157 -12.92 -10.16 -16.18
CA PRO A 157 -13.53 -10.63 -17.42
C PRO A 157 -12.89 -9.88 -18.58
N GLU A 158 -12.25 -10.62 -19.48
CA GLU A 158 -11.85 -10.04 -20.76
C GLU A 158 -13.12 -9.64 -21.50
N GLN A 159 -13.26 -8.35 -21.80
CA GLN A 159 -14.27 -7.91 -22.75
C GLN A 159 -13.86 -8.50 -24.10
N HIS A 160 -14.47 -9.61 -24.50
CA HIS A 160 -14.39 -10.10 -25.87
C HIS A 160 -14.98 -9.04 -26.79
N TYR A 161 -14.16 -8.07 -27.20
CA TYR A 161 -14.37 -7.28 -28.41
C TYR A 161 -14.06 -8.15 -29.64
N TRP A 162 -14.70 -9.31 -29.74
CA TRP A 162 -14.95 -9.92 -31.04
C TRP A 162 -16.38 -9.60 -31.41
N GLY A 163 -16.52 -8.70 -32.37
CA GLY A 163 -17.81 -8.33 -32.93
C GLY A 163 -18.57 -9.55 -33.43
N ASN A 164 -19.88 -9.37 -33.56
CA ASN A 164 -20.84 -10.27 -34.20
C ASN A 164 -20.45 -10.60 -35.67
N ALA A 165 -19.40 -11.41 -35.87
CA ALA A 165 -18.95 -11.89 -37.16
C ALA A 165 -18.16 -13.21 -37.04
N ALA A 166 -18.70 -14.19 -36.31
CA ALA A 166 -18.24 -15.58 -36.41
C ALA A 166 -19.33 -16.59 -36.01
N ALA A 167 -20.59 -16.33 -36.36
CA ALA A 167 -21.53 -17.42 -36.57
C ALA A 167 -21.22 -18.00 -37.95
N THR A 168 -20.28 -18.98 -37.99
CA THR A 168 -19.89 -19.91 -39.08
C THR A 168 -18.37 -20.02 -39.22
N ALA A 169 -17.74 -20.76 -38.30
CA ALA A 169 -16.48 -21.43 -38.61
C ALA A 169 -16.32 -22.65 -37.71
N SER A 170 -16.38 -23.82 -38.34
CA SER A 170 -16.09 -25.14 -37.78
C SER A 170 -14.73 -25.20 -37.10
N THR A 171 -14.68 -25.95 -36.00
CA THR A 171 -13.52 -26.37 -35.21
C THR A 171 -12.26 -26.66 -36.06
N PRO A 172 -11.10 -26.03 -35.78
CA PRO A 172 -9.81 -26.51 -36.27
C PRO A 172 -9.24 -27.57 -35.31
N PRO A 173 -8.58 -28.62 -35.82
CA PRO A 173 -8.07 -29.72 -35.01
C PRO A 173 -6.80 -29.31 -34.23
N GLN A 174 -6.67 -29.85 -33.02
CA GLN A 174 -5.46 -29.79 -32.20
C GLN A 174 -4.24 -30.33 -32.97
N PRO A 175 -3.11 -29.61 -33.02
CA PRO A 175 -1.87 -30.19 -33.53
C PRO A 175 -1.25 -31.12 -32.46
N ALA A 176 -1.00 -32.37 -32.87
CA ALA A 176 -0.31 -33.37 -32.08
C ALA A 176 1.13 -32.91 -31.72
N ARG A 177 1.54 -33.14 -30.47
CA ARG A 177 2.92 -32.93 -30.00
C ARG A 177 3.87 -33.91 -30.70
N PRO A 178 5.01 -33.46 -31.25
CA PRO A 178 6.16 -34.33 -31.43
C PRO A 178 6.98 -34.37 -30.15
N ALA A 179 7.39 -35.58 -29.78
CA ALA A 179 8.33 -35.82 -28.70
C ALA A 179 9.76 -35.39 -29.09
N ASN A 180 10.53 -34.97 -28.09
CA ASN A 180 11.99 -34.83 -28.06
C ASN A 180 12.63 -33.62 -28.77
N SER A 181 13.06 -32.62 -27.99
CA SER A 181 14.41 -32.06 -28.07
C SER A 181 14.76 -31.34 -26.75
N ASN A 182 16.00 -31.54 -26.31
CA ASN A 182 16.57 -31.06 -25.05
C ASN A 182 16.72 -29.53 -25.06
N ASP A 183 16.14 -28.85 -24.07
CA ASP A 183 16.37 -27.42 -23.83
C ASP A 183 16.77 -27.20 -22.34
N PRO A 184 17.95 -26.62 -22.00
CA PRO A 184 18.52 -26.68 -20.65
C PRO A 184 18.00 -25.64 -19.64
N TRP A 185 16.85 -25.01 -19.83
CA TRP A 185 16.37 -23.92 -18.96
C TRP A 185 15.00 -24.14 -18.29
N THR A 186 14.56 -25.39 -18.14
CA THR A 186 13.36 -25.73 -17.36
C THR A 186 13.69 -26.60 -16.15
N HIS A 187 14.38 -26.04 -15.16
CA HIS A 187 14.40 -26.57 -13.81
C HIS A 187 14.61 -25.43 -12.81
N THR A 188 13.51 -24.87 -12.30
CA THR A 188 13.30 -24.40 -10.91
C THR A 188 12.00 -23.62 -10.82
N MET A 189 10.88 -24.34 -10.91
CA MET A 189 9.65 -23.97 -10.18
C MET A 189 9.10 -25.27 -9.61
N GLN A 190 9.74 -25.69 -8.53
CA GLN A 190 9.21 -26.72 -7.65
C GLN A 190 8.27 -26.02 -6.68
N ASP A 191 7.07 -26.59 -6.59
CA ASP A 191 5.95 -26.15 -5.76
C ASP A 191 6.40 -25.60 -4.40
N SER A 192 6.32 -24.29 -4.23
CA SER A 192 6.37 -23.69 -2.91
C SER A 192 5.00 -23.91 -2.26
N GLU A 193 4.99 -24.84 -1.33
CA GLU A 193 3.89 -25.14 -0.42
C GLU A 193 3.16 -23.87 0.04
N ILE A 194 1.83 -23.97 0.08
CA ILE A 194 0.92 -23.00 0.66
C ILE A 194 1.47 -22.55 2.02
N SER A 195 1.76 -21.25 2.14
CA SER A 195 2.26 -20.60 3.34
C SER A 195 1.45 -21.00 4.58
N SER A 196 2.12 -21.62 5.55
CA SER A 196 1.53 -22.11 6.81
C SER A 196 0.90 -21.00 7.68
N ASN A 197 1.07 -19.73 7.30
CA ASN A 197 0.53 -18.58 8.01
C ASN A 197 -0.99 -18.40 7.84
N ASP A 198 -1.54 -18.71 6.67
CA ASP A 198 -3.00 -18.57 6.42
C ASP A 198 -3.80 -19.51 7.31
N HIS A 199 -3.24 -20.67 7.64
CA HIS A 199 -3.90 -21.61 8.54
C HIS A 199 -3.83 -21.15 10.00
N MET A 200 -2.73 -20.51 10.41
CA MET A 200 -2.56 -20.01 11.79
C MET A 200 -3.39 -18.75 12.07
N LEU A 201 -3.57 -17.86 11.09
CA LEU A 201 -4.44 -16.68 11.20
C LEU A 201 -5.92 -17.06 11.34
N ASN A 202 -6.36 -18.12 10.64
CA ASN A 202 -7.73 -18.63 10.76
C ASN A 202 -8.03 -19.33 12.10
N LEU A 203 -7.02 -19.84 12.80
CA LEU A 203 -7.17 -20.55 14.08
C LEU A 203 -7.24 -19.62 15.31
N LEU A 204 -6.97 -18.33 15.14
CA LEU A 204 -6.85 -17.35 16.24
C LEU A 204 -8.03 -16.36 16.33
N GLN A 205 -9.06 -16.50 15.48
CA GLN A 205 -10.19 -15.57 15.45
C GLN A 205 -11.45 -16.20 16.09
N PRO A 206 -12.09 -15.55 17.08
CA PRO A 206 -13.44 -15.90 17.51
C PRO A 206 -14.42 -15.65 16.37
N SER A 207 -15.32 -16.60 16.11
CA SER A 207 -16.36 -16.52 15.08
C SER A 207 -17.39 -15.45 15.44
N THR A 208 -17.21 -14.22 14.93
CA THR A 208 -18.30 -13.25 14.80
C THR A 208 -19.23 -13.71 13.69
N ALA A 209 -20.55 -13.61 13.89
CA ALA A 209 -21.56 -14.08 12.95
C ALA A 209 -21.40 -13.46 11.56
N VAL A 210 -20.80 -14.21 10.64
CA VAL A 210 -20.62 -13.84 9.23
C VAL A 210 -21.94 -14.07 8.51
N SER A 211 -22.50 -13.03 7.90
CA SER A 211 -23.47 -13.17 6.82
C SER A 211 -22.81 -13.99 5.71
N THR A 212 -23.25 -15.23 5.51
CA THR A 212 -22.70 -16.13 4.50
C THR A 212 -22.80 -15.46 3.12
N PRO A 213 -21.68 -15.11 2.45
CA PRO A 213 -21.74 -14.51 1.14
C PRO A 213 -22.30 -15.53 0.14
N PRO A 214 -23.07 -15.10 -0.88
CA PRO A 214 -23.51 -15.99 -1.94
C PRO A 214 -22.29 -16.66 -2.57
N THR A 215 -22.33 -17.99 -2.64
CA THR A 215 -21.17 -18.89 -2.82
C THR A 215 -20.46 -18.78 -4.17
N ASN A 216 -20.90 -17.91 -5.09
CA ASN A 216 -20.26 -17.67 -6.38
C ASN A 216 -20.12 -16.16 -6.65
N PHE A 217 -18.97 -15.57 -6.32
CA PHE A 217 -18.63 -14.21 -6.75
C PHE A 217 -18.51 -14.14 -8.28
N PHE A 218 -19.07 -13.10 -8.89
CA PHE A 218 -18.87 -12.78 -10.30
C PHE A 218 -18.81 -11.26 -10.51
N TRP A 219 -18.06 -10.84 -11.52
CA TRP A 219 -17.85 -9.43 -11.86
C TRP A 219 -19.09 -8.81 -12.52
N THR A 220 -19.95 -8.16 -11.74
CA THR A 220 -21.03 -7.31 -12.25
C THR A 220 -20.47 -6.00 -12.84
N ALA A 221 -21.22 -5.34 -13.73
CA ALA A 221 -20.83 -4.03 -14.26
C ALA A 221 -20.59 -2.98 -13.15
N ASP A 222 -21.39 -3.07 -12.08
CA ASP A 222 -21.27 -2.22 -10.90
C ASP A 222 -19.97 -2.49 -10.12
N LEU A 223 -19.64 -3.76 -9.82
CA LEU A 223 -18.39 -4.14 -9.17
C LEU A 223 -17.17 -3.78 -10.01
N GLN A 224 -17.25 -3.95 -11.34
CA GLN A 224 -16.20 -3.53 -12.27
C GLN A 224 -16.00 -2.00 -12.25
N PHE A 225 -17.09 -1.23 -12.12
CA PHE A 225 -16.99 0.22 -11.96
C PHE A 225 -16.38 0.59 -10.61
N GLN A 226 -16.87 0.03 -9.49
CA GLN A 226 -16.33 0.26 -8.15
C GLN A 226 -14.83 -0.07 -8.08
N PHE A 227 -14.41 -1.20 -8.65
CA PHE A 227 -13.00 -1.59 -8.70
C PHE A 227 -12.14 -0.61 -9.49
N ARG A 228 -12.60 -0.13 -10.65
CA ARG A 228 -11.88 0.89 -11.42
C ARG A 228 -11.74 2.20 -10.64
N GLN A 229 -12.76 2.59 -9.89
CA GLN A 229 -12.73 3.80 -9.05
C GLN A 229 -11.70 3.65 -7.92
N GLU A 230 -11.73 2.55 -7.18
CA GLU A 230 -10.78 2.27 -6.10
C GLU A 230 -9.35 2.10 -6.63
N LEU A 231 -9.16 1.43 -7.78
CA LEU A 231 -7.85 1.30 -8.42
C LEU A 231 -7.31 2.65 -8.87
N SER A 232 -8.15 3.54 -9.39
CA SER A 232 -7.72 4.90 -9.79
C SER A 232 -7.19 5.69 -8.59
N LYS A 233 -7.78 5.51 -7.41
CA LYS A 233 -7.28 6.10 -6.15
C LYS A 233 -5.91 5.55 -5.79
N LEU A 234 -5.71 4.22 -5.89
CA LEU A 234 -4.41 3.58 -5.65
C LEU A 234 -3.34 4.10 -6.61
N VAL A 235 -3.66 4.17 -7.91
CA VAL A 235 -2.77 4.69 -8.96
C VAL A 235 -2.33 6.11 -8.64
N ILE A 236 -3.27 7.00 -8.32
CA ILE A 236 -2.96 8.41 -8.05
C ILE A 236 -2.15 8.56 -6.74
N LEU A 237 -2.54 7.85 -5.69
CA LEU A 237 -1.80 7.84 -4.41
C LEU A 237 -0.36 7.39 -4.61
N ASP A 238 -0.15 6.19 -5.18
CA ASP A 238 1.18 5.62 -5.42
C ASP A 238 2.02 6.48 -6.35
N TYR A 239 1.39 7.11 -7.35
CA TYR A 239 2.10 8.00 -8.26
C TYR A 239 2.58 9.25 -7.54
N ILE A 240 1.73 9.94 -6.77
CA ILE A 240 2.10 11.17 -6.04
C ILE A 240 3.21 10.90 -5.02
N MET A 241 3.11 9.84 -4.21
CA MET A 241 4.17 9.48 -3.26
C MET A 241 5.36 8.78 -3.90
N ARG A 242 5.30 8.48 -5.20
CA ARG A 242 6.26 7.66 -5.95
C ARG A 242 6.65 6.40 -5.18
N ASN A 243 5.67 5.54 -4.93
CA ASN A 243 5.92 4.25 -4.31
C ASN A 243 6.87 3.41 -5.19
N THR A 244 7.92 2.87 -4.59
CA THR A 244 8.97 2.07 -5.27
C THR A 244 8.84 0.57 -5.03
N ASP A 245 7.78 0.14 -4.34
CA ASP A 245 7.53 -1.26 -3.97
C ASP A 245 6.05 -1.64 -3.96
N ARG A 246 5.19 -1.00 -4.78
CA ARG A 246 3.80 -1.45 -4.91
C ARG A 246 3.71 -2.67 -5.84
N GLY A 247 3.84 -3.88 -5.29
CA GLY A 247 3.45 -5.13 -5.95
C GLY A 247 1.95 -5.45 -5.81
N LEU A 248 1.47 -6.55 -6.44
CA LEU A 248 0.09 -7.04 -6.28
C LEU A 248 -0.17 -7.71 -4.92
N ASP A 249 0.89 -7.98 -4.18
CA ASP A 249 0.95 -8.47 -2.81
C ASP A 249 0.91 -7.33 -1.77
N ASN A 250 1.16 -6.08 -2.18
CA ASN A 250 1.21 -4.92 -1.29
C ASN A 250 -0.06 -4.06 -1.32
N TRP A 251 -1.20 -4.65 -1.69
CA TRP A 251 -2.52 -4.07 -1.52
C TRP A 251 -3.56 -5.18 -1.53
N MET A 252 -4.70 -4.91 -0.89
CA MET A 252 -5.71 -5.92 -0.63
C MET A 252 -7.08 -5.47 -1.14
N ILE A 253 -7.97 -6.42 -1.33
CA ILE A 253 -9.34 -6.22 -1.81
C ILE A 253 -10.31 -6.82 -0.79
N ASN A 254 -11.33 -6.06 -0.42
CA ASN A 254 -12.47 -6.53 0.36
C ASN A 254 -13.77 -6.30 -0.43
N ILE A 255 -14.71 -7.21 -0.25
CA ILE A 255 -16.09 -7.05 -0.72
C ILE A 255 -17.01 -7.27 0.48
N SER A 256 -17.67 -6.20 0.92
CA SER A 256 -18.72 -6.28 1.92
C SER A 256 -20.08 -6.33 1.24
N TRP A 257 -21.06 -6.94 1.91
CA TRP A 257 -22.44 -6.98 1.46
C TRP A 257 -23.26 -6.20 2.47
N ASP A 258 -23.63 -4.97 2.12
CA ASP A 258 -24.36 -4.12 3.05
C ASP A 258 -25.85 -4.50 3.04
N THR A 259 -26.31 -5.03 4.16
CA THR A 259 -27.74 -5.33 4.40
C THR A 259 -28.54 -4.08 4.79
N SER A 260 -27.88 -2.95 5.03
CA SER A 260 -28.55 -1.70 5.45
C SER A 260 -29.46 -1.11 4.37
N ASP A 261 -29.18 -1.38 3.09
CA ASP A 261 -30.01 -0.91 1.96
C ASP A 261 -31.38 -1.60 1.90
N THR A 262 -31.61 -2.67 2.69
CA THR A 262 -32.93 -3.33 2.75
C THR A 262 -33.92 -2.65 3.70
N ALA A 263 -33.45 -1.79 4.62
CA ALA A 263 -34.31 -1.14 5.62
C ALA A 263 -35.03 0.10 5.07
N ASP A 264 -34.42 0.86 4.16
CA ASP A 264 -34.96 2.12 3.65
C ASP A 264 -35.88 1.98 2.41
N LEU A 265 -36.09 0.75 1.90
CA LEU A 265 -36.81 0.48 0.65
C LEU A 265 -38.16 -0.25 0.82
N ALA A 266 -38.76 -0.22 2.01
CA ALA A 266 -40.07 -0.81 2.28
C ALA A 266 -41.24 -0.25 1.42
N ASN A 267 -41.00 0.73 0.55
CA ASN A 267 -41.99 1.34 -0.35
C ASN A 267 -41.80 1.07 -1.85
N THR A 268 -40.90 0.16 -2.26
CA THR A 268 -40.75 -0.23 -3.68
C THR A 268 -40.95 -1.73 -3.90
N SER A 269 -41.76 -2.09 -4.90
CA SER A 269 -42.26 -3.45 -5.20
C SER A 269 -41.22 -4.47 -5.72
N VAL A 270 -39.93 -4.19 -5.56
CA VAL A 270 -38.85 -5.12 -5.92
C VAL A 270 -37.84 -5.18 -4.78
N PRO A 271 -37.74 -6.29 -4.04
CA PRO A 271 -36.70 -6.48 -3.03
C PRO A 271 -35.34 -6.45 -3.74
N ARG A 272 -34.59 -5.35 -3.60
CA ARG A 272 -33.17 -5.35 -3.96
C ARG A 272 -32.43 -6.10 -2.86
N GLY A 273 -31.81 -7.22 -3.22
CA GLY A 273 -30.86 -7.90 -2.33
C GLY A 273 -29.69 -6.99 -1.94
N PRO A 274 -28.90 -7.37 -0.93
CA PRO A 274 -27.77 -6.59 -0.44
C PRO A 274 -26.82 -6.25 -1.60
N ARG A 275 -26.40 -4.97 -1.67
CA ARG A 275 -25.51 -4.50 -2.73
C ARG A 275 -24.06 -4.73 -2.31
N PRO A 276 -23.22 -5.35 -3.18
CA PRO A 276 -21.82 -5.54 -2.87
C PRO A 276 -21.09 -4.20 -2.92
N LYS A 277 -20.25 -3.93 -1.92
CA LYS A 277 -19.33 -2.79 -1.88
C LYS A 277 -17.90 -3.30 -1.93
N LEU A 278 -17.15 -2.88 -2.93
CA LEU A 278 -15.75 -3.24 -3.11
C LEU A 278 -14.84 -2.12 -2.57
N LYS A 279 -13.81 -2.51 -1.82
CA LYS A 279 -12.79 -1.61 -1.29
C LYS A 279 -11.38 -2.12 -1.50
N ILE A 280 -10.47 -1.18 -1.79
CA ILE A 280 -9.02 -1.45 -1.82
C ILE A 280 -8.38 -0.96 -0.52
N GLY A 281 -7.52 -1.81 0.05
CA GLY A 281 -6.65 -1.48 1.16
C GLY A 281 -5.20 -1.37 0.70
N ALA A 282 -4.61 -0.18 0.72
CA ALA A 282 -3.21 0.03 0.38
C ALA A 282 -2.33 -0.13 1.63
N ILE A 283 -1.53 -1.21 1.68
CA ILE A 283 -0.68 -1.57 2.82
C ILE A 283 0.81 -1.47 2.44
N ASP A 284 1.74 -1.52 3.39
CA ASP A 284 3.18 -1.56 3.10
C ASP A 284 3.68 -0.42 2.17
N SER A 285 3.56 0.82 2.63
CA SER A 285 4.00 2.03 1.90
C SER A 285 5.34 2.56 2.37
N GLY A 286 6.08 1.81 3.19
CA GLY A 286 7.37 2.21 3.79
C GLY A 286 8.50 2.50 2.78
N LEU A 287 8.34 2.13 1.51
CA LEU A 287 9.32 2.35 0.45
C LEU A 287 8.83 3.37 -0.58
N SER A 288 8.32 4.48 -0.08
CA SER A 288 7.79 5.63 -0.83
C SER A 288 8.56 6.91 -0.51
N PHE A 289 8.17 8.03 -1.12
CA PHE A 289 8.73 9.36 -0.91
C PHE A 289 10.24 9.46 -1.17
N PRO A 290 10.71 9.07 -2.37
CA PRO A 290 12.12 9.20 -2.71
C PRO A 290 12.55 10.66 -2.82
N TRP A 291 13.82 10.93 -2.50
CA TRP A 291 14.41 12.28 -2.59
C TRP A 291 14.88 12.62 -4.02
N LYS A 292 14.92 11.63 -4.91
CA LYS A 292 15.15 11.80 -6.35
C LYS A 292 14.37 10.74 -7.11
N HIS A 293 14.14 10.95 -8.41
CA HIS A 293 13.64 9.86 -9.24
C HIS A 293 14.64 8.69 -9.30
N PRO A 294 14.19 7.43 -9.38
CA PRO A 294 15.07 6.29 -9.54
C PRO A 294 15.95 6.41 -10.79
N ASP A 295 17.21 5.99 -10.69
CA ASP A 295 18.14 5.97 -11.82
C ASP A 295 17.66 4.96 -12.89
N GLU A 296 17.92 5.21 -14.18
CA GLU A 296 17.30 4.45 -15.29
C GLU A 296 17.60 2.94 -15.28
N TRP A 297 18.73 2.52 -14.70
CA TRP A 297 19.09 1.11 -14.56
C TRP A 297 18.31 0.37 -13.46
N ARG A 298 17.55 1.10 -12.61
CA ARG A 298 16.57 0.55 -11.65
C ARG A 298 15.31 1.40 -11.64
N THR A 299 14.33 0.99 -12.44
CA THR A 299 13.15 1.81 -12.71
C THR A 299 12.05 1.75 -11.64
N PHE A 300 12.01 0.71 -10.80
CA PHE A 300 10.96 0.44 -9.81
C PHE A 300 9.55 0.74 -10.39
N PRO A 301 9.09 -0.08 -11.37
CA PRO A 301 7.79 0.11 -11.99
C PRO A 301 6.68 -0.12 -10.97
N PHE A 302 5.53 0.52 -11.18
CA PHE A 302 4.35 0.26 -10.36
C PHE A 302 3.77 -1.12 -10.73
N GLY A 303 3.51 -1.97 -9.74
CA GLY A 303 3.01 -3.33 -9.97
C GLY A 303 1.62 -3.39 -10.58
N TRP A 304 0.79 -2.37 -10.36
CA TRP A 304 -0.52 -2.27 -11.02
C TRP A 304 -0.41 -2.07 -12.54
N LEU A 305 0.76 -1.75 -13.11
CA LEU A 305 0.98 -1.72 -14.56
C LEU A 305 0.92 -3.10 -15.21
N PHE A 306 1.00 -4.18 -14.42
CA PHE A 306 0.89 -5.56 -14.90
C PHE A 306 -0.54 -6.10 -14.84
N LEU A 307 -1.51 -5.27 -14.44
CA LEU A 307 -2.93 -5.63 -14.51
C LEU A 307 -3.42 -5.65 -15.98
N PRO A 308 -4.54 -6.33 -16.27
CA PRO A 308 -5.07 -6.41 -17.62
C PRO A 308 -5.25 -5.05 -18.30
N ILE A 309 -4.93 -4.96 -19.59
CA ILE A 309 -5.04 -3.72 -20.39
C ILE A 309 -6.47 -3.15 -20.38
N ALA A 310 -7.48 -4.01 -20.33
CA ALA A 310 -8.89 -3.62 -20.24
C ALA A 310 -9.22 -2.84 -18.95
N LEU A 311 -8.38 -2.96 -17.92
CA LEU A 311 -8.52 -2.28 -16.64
C LEU A 311 -7.69 -0.99 -16.61
N ILE A 312 -6.39 -1.07 -16.90
CA ILE A 312 -5.46 0.06 -16.75
C ILE A 312 -5.30 0.93 -18.00
N GLY A 313 -5.74 0.46 -19.16
CA GLY A 313 -5.73 1.21 -20.42
C GLY A 313 -6.94 2.11 -20.61
N GLN A 314 -7.88 2.12 -19.67
CA GLN A 314 -9.05 3.00 -19.71
C GLN A 314 -8.69 4.40 -19.16
N PRO A 315 -9.29 5.47 -19.69
CA PRO A 315 -9.13 6.81 -19.13
C PRO A 315 -9.63 6.90 -17.69
N PHE A 316 -9.11 7.88 -16.93
CA PHE A 316 -9.68 8.19 -15.62
C PHE A 316 -11.14 8.64 -15.77
N SER A 317 -12.02 8.14 -14.90
CA SER A 317 -13.44 8.49 -14.93
C SER A 317 -13.65 9.98 -14.65
N PRO A 318 -14.76 10.57 -15.13
CA PRO A 318 -15.10 11.97 -14.85
C PRO A 318 -15.06 12.31 -13.35
N ASP A 319 -15.64 11.43 -12.51
CA ASP A 319 -15.69 11.61 -11.05
C ASP A 319 -14.29 11.68 -10.42
N ILE A 320 -13.38 10.78 -10.83
CA ILE A 320 -11.98 10.79 -10.37
C ILE A 320 -11.31 12.09 -10.81
N ARG A 321 -11.46 12.46 -12.09
CA ARG A 321 -10.85 13.68 -12.63
C ARG A 321 -11.30 14.92 -11.86
N GLU A 322 -12.60 15.11 -11.69
CA GLU A 322 -13.17 16.24 -10.97
C GLU A 322 -12.68 16.29 -9.51
N HIS A 323 -12.74 15.16 -8.80
CA HIS A 323 -12.31 15.05 -7.41
C HIS A 323 -10.84 15.47 -7.22
N PHE A 324 -9.94 14.87 -7.99
CA PHE A 324 -8.51 15.11 -7.81
C PHE A 324 -8.05 16.44 -8.39
N LEU A 325 -8.65 16.95 -9.48
CA LEU A 325 -8.32 18.29 -9.99
C LEU A 325 -8.69 19.38 -8.98
N ARG A 326 -9.85 19.25 -8.31
CA ARG A 326 -10.27 20.18 -7.26
C ARG A 326 -9.26 20.23 -6.10
N ILE A 327 -8.73 19.08 -5.71
CA ILE A 327 -7.77 18.96 -4.61
C ILE A 327 -6.37 19.45 -5.02
N LEU A 328 -5.82 18.90 -6.11
CA LEU A 328 -4.43 19.13 -6.51
C LEU A 328 -4.18 20.52 -7.11
N CYS A 329 -5.23 21.22 -7.54
CA CYS A 329 -5.12 22.63 -7.98
C CYS A 329 -5.33 23.64 -6.82
N SER A 330 -5.63 23.18 -5.61
CA SER A 330 -5.89 24.08 -4.47
C SER A 330 -4.60 24.49 -3.75
N ARG A 331 -4.33 25.80 -3.70
CA ARG A 331 -3.19 26.37 -2.95
C ARG A 331 -3.28 26.10 -1.45
N GLU A 332 -4.47 26.22 -0.88
CA GLU A 332 -4.71 25.95 0.54
C GLU A 332 -4.41 24.48 0.86
N TRP A 333 -4.87 23.57 -0.01
CA TRP A 333 -4.61 22.15 0.16
C TRP A 333 -3.11 21.87 0.19
N TRP A 334 -2.35 22.41 -0.77
CA TRP A 334 -0.89 22.25 -0.81
C TRP A 334 -0.20 22.81 0.43
N SER A 335 -0.57 24.02 0.86
CA SER A 335 0.04 24.66 2.04
C SER A 335 -0.11 23.80 3.30
N GLN A 336 -1.29 23.22 3.51
CA GLN A 336 -1.58 22.36 4.66
C GLN A 336 -0.93 20.97 4.50
N THR A 337 -1.09 20.32 3.34
CA THR A 337 -0.53 18.98 3.09
C THR A 337 0.99 18.96 3.21
N VAL A 338 1.69 19.96 2.66
CA VAL A 338 3.16 20.07 2.75
C VAL A 338 3.60 20.24 4.20
N LYS A 339 2.87 21.05 4.98
CA LYS A 339 3.14 21.22 6.41
C LYS A 339 2.96 19.91 7.17
N GLU A 340 1.81 19.24 7.02
CA GLU A 340 1.52 17.98 7.71
C GLU A 340 2.52 16.87 7.36
N LEU A 341 2.89 16.73 6.08
CA LEU A 341 3.92 15.78 5.66
C LEU A 341 5.29 16.13 6.24
N ARG A 342 5.70 17.41 6.20
CA ARG A 342 6.96 17.87 6.79
C ARG A 342 7.00 17.55 8.29
N ASP A 343 5.94 17.89 9.01
CA ASP A 343 5.85 17.66 10.46
C ASP A 343 5.92 16.16 10.77
N CYS A 344 5.32 15.30 9.93
CA CYS A 344 5.44 13.85 10.06
C CYS A 344 6.88 13.35 9.85
N PHE A 345 7.57 13.79 8.80
CA PHE A 345 8.97 13.39 8.56
C PHE A 345 9.92 13.97 9.62
N ALA A 346 9.64 15.15 10.16
CA ALA A 346 10.43 15.81 11.21
C ALA A 346 10.36 15.12 12.57
N ILE A 347 9.47 14.14 12.76
CA ILE A 347 9.48 13.26 13.93
C ILE A 347 10.74 12.38 13.94
N ASP A 348 11.32 12.07 12.78
CA ASP A 348 12.56 11.31 12.72
C ASP A 348 13.75 12.15 13.23
N PRO A 349 14.54 11.64 14.20
CA PRO A 349 15.70 12.37 14.73
C PRO A 349 16.80 12.64 13.68
N ASP A 350 16.83 11.86 12.60
CA ASP A 350 17.77 12.00 11.48
C ASP A 350 17.22 12.91 10.36
N PHE A 351 16.07 13.56 10.58
CA PHE A 351 15.44 14.46 9.62
C PHE A 351 16.37 15.60 9.19
N LYS A 352 16.39 15.86 7.89
CA LYS A 352 17.18 16.94 7.29
C LYS A 352 16.30 17.75 6.36
N GLU A 353 16.13 19.03 6.66
CA GLU A 353 15.32 19.95 5.85
C GLU A 353 15.72 19.93 4.36
N ARG A 354 17.03 19.90 4.08
CA ARG A 354 17.56 19.80 2.72
C ARG A 354 17.07 18.55 1.97
N MET A 355 16.94 17.41 2.66
CA MET A 355 16.45 16.16 2.06
C MET A 355 14.94 16.20 1.90
N TRP A 356 14.22 16.80 2.85
CA TRP A 356 12.79 17.05 2.74
C TRP A 356 12.44 17.88 1.50
N LEU A 357 13.14 19.00 1.25
CA LEU A 357 12.91 19.82 0.07
C LEU A 357 13.09 19.04 -1.24
N ARG A 358 14.02 18.08 -1.27
CA ARG A 358 14.23 17.17 -2.39
C ARG A 358 13.07 16.18 -2.57
N GLN A 359 12.59 15.58 -1.48
CA GLN A 359 11.39 14.72 -1.52
C GLN A 359 10.17 15.53 -1.97
N LEU A 360 9.98 16.74 -1.45
CA LEU A 360 8.91 17.64 -1.83
C LEU A 360 8.95 18.00 -3.32
N ALA A 361 10.14 18.24 -3.88
CA ALA A 361 10.29 18.51 -5.30
C ALA A 361 9.85 17.33 -6.18
N VAL A 362 10.09 16.09 -5.73
CA VAL A 362 9.56 14.87 -6.38
C VAL A 362 8.04 14.81 -6.25
N ILE A 363 7.49 14.98 -5.04
CA ILE A 363 6.04 14.93 -4.79
C ILE A 363 5.30 15.95 -5.69
N LYS A 364 5.80 17.18 -5.76
CA LYS A 364 5.23 18.24 -6.62
C LYS A 364 5.34 17.89 -8.11
N GLY A 365 6.48 17.37 -8.56
CA GLY A 365 6.65 16.92 -9.95
C GLY A 365 5.71 15.76 -10.32
N GLN A 366 5.50 14.82 -9.41
CA GLN A 366 4.55 13.73 -9.59
C GLN A 366 3.11 14.25 -9.65
N ALA A 367 2.73 15.14 -8.72
CA ALA A 367 1.39 15.72 -8.72
C ALA A 367 1.14 16.61 -9.95
N PHE A 368 2.15 17.32 -10.45
CA PHE A 368 2.08 18.05 -11.72
C PHE A 368 1.72 17.12 -12.88
N ASN A 369 2.37 15.97 -12.98
CA ASN A 369 2.06 14.96 -13.99
C ASN A 369 0.64 14.39 -13.83
N VAL A 370 0.20 14.14 -12.59
CA VAL A 370 -1.19 13.73 -12.31
C VAL A 370 -2.17 14.79 -12.82
N VAL A 371 -1.98 16.07 -12.48
CA VAL A 371 -2.85 17.16 -12.95
C VAL A 371 -2.84 17.27 -14.47
N ALA A 372 -1.67 17.17 -15.11
CA ALA A 372 -1.54 17.22 -16.56
C ALA A 372 -2.29 16.08 -17.25
N THR A 373 -2.26 14.87 -16.69
CA THR A 373 -3.01 13.72 -17.18
C THR A 373 -4.51 13.89 -16.95
N LEU A 374 -4.95 14.29 -15.75
CA LEU A 374 -6.37 14.42 -15.43
C LEU A 374 -7.07 15.53 -16.23
N LYS A 375 -6.34 16.55 -16.71
CA LYS A 375 -6.89 17.59 -17.59
C LYS A 375 -7.37 17.05 -18.93
N ASP A 376 -6.73 16.00 -19.45
CA ASP A 376 -7.13 15.35 -20.69
C ASP A 376 -8.12 14.19 -20.41
N PRO A 377 -9.38 14.25 -20.87
CA PRO A 377 -10.37 13.20 -20.62
C PRO A 377 -10.06 11.85 -21.27
N GLN A 378 -9.09 11.78 -22.18
CA GLN A 378 -8.72 10.54 -22.87
C GLN A 378 -7.57 9.79 -22.20
N GLN A 379 -6.95 10.38 -21.16
CA GLN A 379 -5.76 9.80 -20.54
C GLN A 379 -6.07 9.05 -19.25
N GLY A 380 -5.31 7.97 -19.01
CA GLY A 380 -5.47 7.09 -17.87
C GLY A 380 -4.13 6.73 -17.19
N PRO A 381 -4.11 5.62 -16.44
CA PRO A 381 -2.93 5.14 -15.72
C PRO A 381 -1.69 4.92 -16.62
N LEU A 382 -1.88 4.42 -17.84
CA LEU A 382 -0.76 4.15 -18.75
C LEU A 382 -0.12 5.44 -19.27
N GLU A 383 -0.91 6.43 -19.65
CA GLU A 383 -0.42 7.73 -20.11
C GLU A 383 0.30 8.45 -18.97
N LEU A 384 -0.24 8.37 -17.75
CA LEU A 384 0.41 8.90 -16.54
C LEU A 384 1.79 8.26 -16.30
N ALA A 385 1.89 6.93 -16.42
CA ALA A 385 3.15 6.22 -16.22
C ALA A 385 4.21 6.53 -17.29
N ARG A 386 3.79 6.95 -18.49
CA ARG A 386 4.68 7.36 -19.59
C ARG A 386 5.13 8.82 -19.51
N ARG A 387 4.54 9.65 -18.62
CA ARG A 387 4.93 11.05 -18.47
C ARG A 387 6.42 11.17 -18.11
N GLN A 388 7.07 12.18 -18.68
CA GLN A 388 8.44 12.51 -18.32
C GLN A 388 8.53 12.84 -16.82
N ARG A 389 9.60 12.39 -16.19
CA ARG A 389 9.86 12.64 -14.77
C ARG A 389 10.24 14.11 -14.58
N VAL A 390 9.53 14.80 -13.69
CA VAL A 390 9.74 16.22 -13.39
C VAL A 390 10.09 16.39 -11.91
N LEU A 391 10.90 17.41 -11.61
CA LEU A 391 11.09 17.94 -10.26
C LEU A 391 10.58 19.39 -10.26
N VAL A 392 9.80 19.76 -9.26
CA VAL A 392 9.27 21.13 -9.14
C VAL A 392 9.84 21.75 -7.86
N TRP A 393 10.71 22.75 -8.04
CA TRP A 393 11.35 23.48 -6.96
C TRP A 393 10.62 24.79 -6.69
N ASP A 394 10.53 25.19 -5.42
CA ASP A 394 10.17 26.56 -5.08
C ASP A 394 11.42 27.42 -5.20
N ASP A 395 11.30 28.56 -5.87
CA ASP A 395 12.38 29.54 -5.98
C ASP A 395 11.96 30.84 -5.28
N ILE A 396 12.93 31.53 -4.69
CA ILE A 396 12.70 32.82 -4.04
C ILE A 396 12.82 33.88 -5.12
N MET A 397 11.70 34.50 -5.49
CA MET A 397 11.69 35.61 -6.42
C MET A 397 11.73 36.92 -5.61
N ASP A 398 12.84 37.64 -5.70
CA ASP A 398 12.92 39.01 -5.18
C ASP A 398 12.04 39.91 -6.05
N ILE A 399 10.97 40.44 -5.46
CA ILE A 399 10.10 41.40 -6.14
C ILE A 399 10.73 42.78 -5.94
N PRO A 400 11.27 43.43 -7.00
CA PRO A 400 11.79 44.78 -6.86
C PRO A 400 10.64 45.70 -6.45
N VAL A 401 10.74 46.27 -5.26
CA VAL A 401 9.81 47.30 -4.80
C VAL A 401 10.03 48.51 -5.68
N ALA A 402 9.05 48.84 -6.52
CA ALA A 402 9.05 50.11 -7.25
C ALA A 402 9.02 51.24 -6.20
N ILE A 403 10.14 51.96 -6.07
CA ILE A 403 10.19 53.17 -5.27
C ILE A 403 9.39 54.23 -6.04
N PRO A 404 8.35 54.84 -5.44
CA PRO A 404 7.43 55.77 -6.11
C PRO A 404 8.10 56.95 -6.81
#